data_AF-A0A6L9ESF1-F1
#
_entry.id   AF-A0A6L9ESF1-F1
#
_cell.length_a   1.000
_cell.length_b   1.000
_cell.length_c   1.000
_cell.angle_alpha   90.00
_cell.angle_beta   90.00
_cell.angle_gamma   90.00
#
_symmetry.space_group_name_H-M   'P 1'
#
loop_
_entity.id
_entity.type
_entity.pdbx_description
1 polymer ?
#
loop_
_entity_poly.entity_id
_entity_poly.type
_entity_poly.pdbx_seq_one_letter_code
_entity_poly.pdbx_strand_id
1 'polypeptide(L)'
;MAFRYDTRHLPKQTQQIINKRDQNNKILKEESIITQTTNVYPISIFMKLGNDSTLNVNGNITMGIYKDFCDKNKEVWFSTDSLSKGMSSKRRKEFLEAINNNEIVEMYFVIGKGSNGNNDIQYKADVLDIETDANGLTSPNMKLTPQEYINENKKIWIKICNLKEFTKLTTKDFLVNSTNNSLDESLKKSQHHFGYIRRK
;
A
#
# COMPACT_ATOMS: atom_id res chain seq x y z
N MET A 1 -3.70 -14.55 -34.13
CA MET A 1 -3.45 -16.00 -33.92
C MET A 1 -2.06 -16.32 -34.45
N ALA A 2 -1.17 -16.88 -33.63
CA ALA A 2 0.14 -17.33 -34.11
C ALA A 2 -0.05 -18.62 -34.92
N PHE A 3 0.40 -18.63 -36.17
CA PHE A 3 0.21 -19.76 -37.08
C PHE A 3 1.32 -20.79 -36.83
N ARG A 4 0.96 -22.04 -36.50
CA ARG A 4 1.90 -23.14 -36.25
C ARG A 4 2.31 -23.82 -37.56
N TYR A 5 3.55 -23.59 -38.00
CA TYR A 5 4.09 -24.13 -39.24
C TYR A 5 4.45 -25.62 -39.12
N ASP A 6 4.72 -26.07 -37.91
CA ASP A 6 5.16 -27.40 -37.51
C ASP A 6 4.06 -28.47 -37.63
N THR A 7 2.78 -28.12 -37.58
CA THR A 7 1.67 -29.09 -37.57
C THR A 7 1.03 -29.37 -38.94
N ARG A 8 1.53 -28.73 -40.02
CA ARG A 8 0.91 -28.77 -41.37
C ARG A 8 0.90 -30.13 -42.05
N HIS A 9 1.88 -30.97 -41.73
CA HIS A 9 2.02 -32.31 -42.28
C HIS A 9 1.03 -33.31 -41.66
N LEU A 10 0.35 -32.92 -40.58
CA LEU A 10 -0.57 -33.80 -39.85
C LEU A 10 -1.98 -33.79 -40.49
N PRO A 11 -2.78 -34.86 -40.29
CA PRO A 11 -4.17 -34.87 -40.71
C PRO A 11 -4.98 -33.72 -40.09
N LYS A 12 -5.98 -33.20 -40.83
CA LYS A 12 -6.81 -32.06 -40.41
C LYS A 12 -7.46 -32.24 -39.04
N GLN A 13 -7.89 -33.46 -38.70
CA GLN A 13 -8.47 -33.77 -37.39
C GLN A 13 -7.44 -33.58 -36.26
N THR A 14 -6.21 -34.04 -36.45
CA THR A 14 -5.10 -33.89 -35.49
C THR A 14 -4.74 -32.42 -35.29
N GLN A 15 -4.72 -31.63 -36.37
CA GLN A 15 -4.47 -30.18 -36.30
C GLN A 15 -5.54 -29.46 -35.46
N GLN A 16 -6.82 -29.83 -35.62
CA GLN A 16 -7.92 -29.25 -34.83
C GLN A 16 -7.82 -29.59 -33.34
N ILE A 17 -7.41 -30.81 -32.99
CA ILE A 17 -7.22 -31.24 -31.60
C ILE A 17 -6.08 -30.46 -30.94
N ILE A 18 -4.96 -30.29 -31.64
CA ILE A 18 -3.80 -29.53 -31.14
C ILE A 18 -4.18 -28.06 -30.91
N ASN A 19 -4.85 -27.43 -31.88
CA ASN A 19 -5.28 -26.04 -31.76
C ASN A 19 -6.24 -25.82 -30.58
N LYS A 20 -7.20 -26.75 -30.36
CA LYS A 20 -8.10 -26.69 -29.20
C LYS A 20 -7.35 -26.85 -27.87
N ARG A 21 -6.37 -27.75 -27.79
CA ARG A 21 -5.53 -27.92 -26.60
C ARG A 21 -4.68 -26.69 -26.31
N ASP A 22 -4.08 -26.08 -27.33
CA ASP A 22 -3.29 -24.86 -27.17
C ASP A 22 -4.14 -23.67 -26.72
N GLN A 23 -5.37 -23.55 -27.25
CA GLN A 23 -6.35 -22.55 -26.81
C GLN A 23 -6.74 -22.78 -25.35
N ASN A 24 -7.08 -24.02 -24.97
CA ASN A 24 -7.39 -24.34 -23.57
C ASN A 24 -6.20 -24.09 -22.65
N ASN A 25 -4.98 -24.42 -23.04
CA ASN A 25 -3.78 -24.13 -22.24
C ASN A 25 -3.51 -22.64 -22.11
N LYS A 26 -3.83 -21.84 -23.14
CA LYS A 26 -3.77 -20.37 -23.04
C LYS A 26 -4.84 -19.83 -22.09
N ILE A 27 -6.07 -20.29 -22.23
CA ILE A 27 -7.18 -19.91 -21.34
C ILE A 27 -6.85 -20.28 -19.90
N LEU A 28 -6.36 -21.50 -19.64
CA LEU A 28 -5.93 -21.94 -18.31
C LEU A 28 -4.76 -21.11 -17.75
N LYS A 29 -3.80 -20.72 -18.61
CA LYS A 29 -2.71 -19.82 -18.19
C LYS A 29 -3.23 -18.41 -17.89
N GLU A 30 -4.11 -17.86 -18.72
CA GLU A 30 -4.73 -16.55 -18.53
C GLU A 30 -5.62 -16.55 -17.27
N GLU A 31 -6.42 -17.59 -17.06
CA GLU A 31 -7.23 -17.80 -15.85
C GLU A 31 -6.37 -17.96 -14.59
N SER A 32 -5.23 -18.67 -14.67
CA SER A 32 -4.28 -18.81 -13.55
C SER A 32 -3.58 -17.50 -13.17
N ILE A 33 -3.41 -16.57 -14.12
CA ILE A 33 -2.91 -15.22 -13.86
C ILE A 33 -4.01 -14.35 -13.22
N ILE A 34 -5.28 -14.59 -13.56
CA ILE A 34 -6.44 -13.86 -13.03
C ILE A 34 -6.86 -14.36 -11.62
N THR A 35 -6.50 -15.59 -11.23
CA THR A 35 -6.79 -16.19 -9.91
C THR A 35 -5.60 -16.20 -8.95
N GLN A 36 -4.67 -15.25 -9.06
CA GLN A 36 -3.97 -14.83 -7.85
C GLN A 36 -4.94 -14.03 -7.00
N THR A 37 -5.70 -14.71 -6.14
CA THR A 37 -6.31 -14.08 -4.97
C THR A 37 -5.17 -13.43 -4.20
N THR A 38 -4.99 -12.12 -4.37
CA THR A 38 -4.04 -11.33 -3.61
C THR A 38 -4.39 -11.54 -2.14
N ASN A 39 -3.55 -12.28 -1.41
CA ASN A 39 -3.79 -12.55 -0.01
C ASN A 39 -3.52 -11.26 0.77
N VAL A 40 -4.58 -10.51 1.08
CA VAL A 40 -4.46 -9.25 1.81
C VAL A 40 -4.31 -9.57 3.29
N TYR A 41 -3.24 -9.06 3.90
CA TYR A 41 -3.01 -9.25 5.32
C TYR A 41 -4.14 -8.60 6.14
N PRO A 42 -4.73 -9.27 7.15
CA PRO A 42 -5.96 -8.79 7.82
C PRO A 42 -5.85 -7.45 8.54
N ILE A 43 -4.63 -7.03 8.89
CA ILE A 43 -4.35 -5.78 9.60
C ILE A 43 -3.66 -4.80 8.63
N SER A 44 -4.24 -3.62 8.48
CA SER A 44 -3.69 -2.54 7.67
C SER A 44 -3.11 -1.44 8.55
N ILE A 45 -2.17 -0.67 7.99
CA ILE A 45 -1.66 0.56 8.61
C ILE A 45 -2.60 1.70 8.23
N PHE A 46 -2.85 2.64 9.14
CA PHE A 46 -3.52 3.89 8.79
C PHE A 46 -2.69 5.10 9.22
N MET A 47 -2.81 6.16 8.42
CA MET A 47 -2.18 7.45 8.67
C MET A 47 -3.20 8.57 8.42
N LYS A 48 -3.50 9.39 9.43
CA LYS A 48 -4.21 10.65 9.28
C LYS A 48 -3.23 11.80 9.16
N LEU A 49 -3.25 12.45 8.01
CA LEU A 49 -2.41 13.60 7.69
C LEU A 49 -3.02 14.90 8.20
N GLY A 50 -2.15 15.70 8.80
CA GLY A 50 -2.41 17.06 9.23
C GLY A 50 -1.70 18.07 8.33
N ASN A 51 -1.42 19.24 8.88
CA ASN A 51 -0.51 20.20 8.26
C ASN A 51 0.91 19.84 8.68
N ASP A 52 1.81 19.78 7.72
CA ASP A 52 3.24 19.68 7.95
C ASP A 52 3.76 21.06 8.39
N SER A 53 4.23 21.16 9.63
CA SER A 53 4.74 22.42 10.19
C SER A 53 6.07 22.84 9.61
N THR A 54 6.89 21.89 9.14
CA THR A 54 8.26 22.16 8.67
C THR A 54 8.23 22.72 7.26
N LEU A 55 7.39 22.15 6.39
CA LEU A 55 7.23 22.59 5.00
C LEU A 55 6.05 23.54 4.81
N ASN A 56 5.23 23.76 5.84
CA ASN A 56 4.01 24.55 5.80
C ASN A 56 3.04 24.10 4.68
N VAL A 57 2.93 22.79 4.47
CA VAL A 57 2.04 22.18 3.48
C VAL A 57 0.90 21.43 4.17
N ASN A 58 -0.27 21.38 3.53
CA ASN A 58 -1.39 20.59 4.02
C ASN A 58 -1.30 19.13 3.55
N GLY A 59 -2.11 18.26 4.14
CA GLY A 59 -2.10 16.83 3.81
C GLY A 59 -2.37 16.49 2.34
N ASN A 60 -3.13 17.30 1.60
CA ASN A 60 -3.33 17.07 0.16
C ASN A 60 -2.02 17.29 -0.62
N ILE A 61 -1.30 18.36 -0.30
CA ILE A 61 -0.01 18.67 -0.92
C ILE A 61 1.02 17.60 -0.55
N THR A 62 1.08 17.19 0.74
CA THR A 62 1.93 16.09 1.19
C THR A 62 1.68 14.81 0.39
N MET A 63 0.41 14.42 0.20
CA MET A 63 0.11 13.24 -0.61
C MET A 63 0.44 13.43 -2.08
N GLY A 64 0.26 14.63 -2.64
CA GLY A 64 0.67 14.95 -4.00
C GLY A 64 2.17 14.72 -4.21
N ILE A 65 3.02 15.22 -3.30
CA ILE A 65 4.49 15.04 -3.36
C ILE A 65 4.85 13.54 -3.35
N TYR A 66 4.33 12.78 -2.39
CA TYR A 66 4.62 11.34 -2.29
C TYR A 66 4.08 10.57 -3.49
N LYS A 67 2.88 10.90 -3.98
CA LYS A 67 2.27 10.24 -5.12
C LYS A 67 3.04 10.51 -6.40
N ASP A 68 3.36 11.76 -6.71
CA ASP A 68 4.12 12.14 -7.91
C ASP A 68 5.50 11.49 -7.92
N PHE A 69 6.14 11.38 -6.75
CA PHE A 69 7.39 10.67 -6.59
C PHE A 69 7.23 9.16 -6.82
N CYS A 70 6.21 8.55 -6.22
CA CYS A 70 5.91 7.12 -6.35
C CYS A 70 5.53 6.74 -7.78
N ASP A 71 4.81 7.59 -8.51
CA ASP A 71 4.42 7.31 -9.90
C ASP A 71 5.65 7.23 -10.82
N LYS A 72 6.64 8.09 -10.58
CA LYS A 72 7.92 8.15 -11.29
C LYS A 72 8.85 6.99 -10.92
N ASN A 73 9.00 6.70 -9.63
CA ASN A 73 10.00 5.75 -9.13
C ASN A 73 9.44 4.34 -8.81
N LYS A 74 8.12 4.15 -8.92
CA LYS A 74 7.33 2.97 -8.54
C LYS A 74 7.27 2.68 -7.03
N GLU A 75 8.20 3.23 -6.28
CA GLU A 75 8.33 3.07 -4.84
C GLU A 75 8.70 4.40 -4.19
N VAL A 76 8.32 4.56 -2.93
CA VAL A 76 8.72 5.72 -2.12
C VAL A 76 8.81 5.35 -0.64
N TRP A 77 9.76 5.94 0.07
CA TRP A 77 9.83 5.90 1.52
C TRP A 77 8.99 7.05 2.12
N PHE A 78 7.91 6.69 2.80
CA PHE A 78 7.04 7.60 3.55
C PHE A 78 7.53 7.69 5.01
N SER A 79 7.61 8.90 5.56
CA SER A 79 8.17 9.18 6.88
C SER A 79 7.08 9.59 7.88
N THR A 80 7.21 9.23 9.16
CA THR A 80 6.29 9.70 10.22
C THR A 80 6.88 9.60 11.63
N ASP A 81 6.52 10.57 12.48
CA ASP A 81 6.81 10.60 13.92
C ASP A 81 5.57 10.41 14.79
N SER A 82 4.49 9.89 14.22
CA SER A 82 3.19 9.80 14.90
C SER A 82 3.20 8.88 16.13
N LEU A 83 4.19 7.99 16.25
CA LEU A 83 4.43 7.19 17.45
C LEU A 83 5.69 7.67 18.16
N SER A 84 5.56 8.07 19.43
CA SER A 84 6.65 8.66 20.20
C SER A 84 7.89 7.76 20.35
N LYS A 85 7.73 6.44 20.26
CA LYS A 85 8.82 5.45 20.32
C LYS A 85 9.03 4.70 18.99
N GLY A 86 8.42 5.16 17.91
CA GLY A 86 8.37 4.40 16.66
C GLY A 86 7.44 3.18 16.72
N MET A 87 7.55 2.31 15.71
CA MET A 87 6.79 1.06 15.64
C MET A 87 7.44 0.01 16.54
N SER A 88 6.63 -0.79 17.25
CA SER A 88 7.17 -1.85 18.09
C SER A 88 7.84 -2.94 17.24
N SER A 89 8.95 -3.50 17.72
CA SER A 89 9.69 -4.55 17.00
C SER A 89 8.82 -5.77 16.67
N LYS A 90 7.89 -6.12 17.58
CA LYS A 90 6.90 -7.18 17.35
C LYS A 90 6.01 -6.88 16.13
N ARG A 91 5.47 -5.67 16.03
CA ARG A 91 4.55 -5.28 14.95
C ARG A 91 5.29 -5.12 13.62
N ARG A 92 6.50 -4.55 13.65
CA ARG A 92 7.38 -4.49 12.48
C ARG A 92 7.64 -5.90 11.94
N LYS A 93 8.07 -6.82 12.80
CA LYS A 93 8.35 -8.21 12.42
C LYS A 93 7.14 -8.90 11.80
N GLU A 94 5.97 -8.73 12.39
CA GLU A 94 4.70 -9.30 11.90
C GLU A 94 4.36 -8.81 10.48
N PHE A 95 4.50 -7.51 10.18
CA PHE A 95 4.28 -7.01 8.82
C PHE A 95 5.32 -7.50 7.82
N LEU A 96 6.60 -7.53 8.20
CA LEU A 96 7.66 -8.03 7.33
C LEU A 96 7.50 -9.53 7.06
N GLU A 97 7.05 -10.32 8.03
CA GLU A 97 6.70 -11.73 7.83
C GLU A 97 5.53 -11.89 6.86
N ALA A 98 4.47 -11.09 7.00
CA ALA A 98 3.35 -11.09 6.06
C ALA A 98 3.81 -10.77 4.62
N ILE A 99 4.63 -9.72 4.44
CA ILE A 99 5.21 -9.34 3.15
C ILE A 99 6.06 -10.47 2.56
N ASN A 100 6.92 -11.09 3.38
CA ASN A 100 7.74 -12.24 2.96
C ASN A 100 6.91 -13.47 2.56
N ASN A 101 5.71 -13.61 3.13
CA ASN A 101 4.74 -14.65 2.77
C ASN A 101 3.90 -14.29 1.54
N ASN A 102 4.29 -13.26 0.78
CA ASN A 102 3.55 -12.71 -0.36
C ASN A 102 2.14 -12.20 0.00
N GLU A 103 1.93 -11.78 1.25
CA GLU A 103 0.70 -11.10 1.65
C GLU A 103 0.82 -9.59 1.41
N ILE A 104 -0.29 -8.97 1.01
CA ILE A 104 -0.35 -7.52 0.80
C ILE A 104 -0.71 -6.85 2.12
N VAL A 105 0.25 -6.14 2.71
CA VAL A 105 0.01 -5.23 3.82
C VAL A 105 -0.42 -3.88 3.25
N GLU A 106 -1.66 -3.49 3.51
CA GLU A 106 -2.22 -2.23 2.99
C GLU A 106 -1.94 -1.06 3.95
N MET A 107 -1.73 0.13 3.40
CA MET A 107 -1.67 1.37 4.13
C MET A 107 -2.72 2.35 3.60
N TYR A 108 -3.57 2.87 4.49
CA TYR A 108 -4.62 3.82 4.18
C TYR A 108 -4.30 5.21 4.70
N PHE A 109 -4.50 6.22 3.86
CA PHE A 109 -4.28 7.62 4.21
C PHE A 109 -5.61 8.37 4.31
N VAL A 110 -5.77 9.07 5.41
CA VAL A 110 -6.90 9.95 5.72
C VAL A 110 -6.38 11.37 5.76
N ILE A 111 -7.09 12.32 5.16
CA ILE A 111 -6.73 13.74 5.26
C ILE A 111 -7.63 14.43 6.28
N GLY A 112 -7.02 15.09 7.25
CA GLY A 112 -7.72 15.79 8.32
C GLY A 112 -8.58 16.95 7.81
N LYS A 113 -9.72 17.21 8.46
CA LYS A 113 -10.58 18.39 8.15
C LYS A 113 -9.83 19.72 8.22
N GLY A 114 -8.92 19.89 9.18
CA GLY A 114 -8.06 21.08 9.31
C GLY A 114 -6.94 21.19 8.27
N SER A 115 -6.86 20.22 7.34
CA SER A 115 -5.82 20.09 6.33
C SER A 115 -6.41 19.90 4.93
N ASN A 116 -7.57 20.52 4.71
CA ASN A 116 -8.34 20.47 3.47
C ASN A 116 -8.84 19.06 3.09
N GLY A 117 -9.02 18.19 4.08
CA GLY A 117 -9.63 16.86 3.91
C GLY A 117 -11.03 16.76 4.53
N ASN A 118 -11.54 15.53 4.60
CA ASN A 118 -12.88 15.22 5.12
C ASN A 118 -12.86 14.25 6.32
N ASN A 119 -11.68 13.92 6.87
CA ASN A 119 -11.47 12.83 7.84
C ASN A 119 -11.94 11.46 7.30
N ASP A 120 -11.89 11.25 5.99
CA ASP A 120 -12.15 9.94 5.38
C ASP A 120 -10.94 9.43 4.59
N ILE A 121 -10.97 8.15 4.22
CA ILE A 121 -9.91 7.55 3.41
C ILE A 121 -9.88 8.22 2.04
N GLN A 122 -8.70 8.65 1.60
CA GLN A 122 -8.50 9.28 0.30
C GLN A 122 -7.43 8.61 -0.54
N TYR A 123 -6.45 7.97 0.10
CA TYR A 123 -5.41 7.23 -0.61
C TYR A 123 -5.17 5.86 0.00
N LYS A 124 -4.64 4.97 -0.82
CA LYS A 124 -4.18 3.64 -0.44
C LYS A 124 -2.82 3.38 -1.08
N ALA A 125 -1.96 2.67 -0.37
CA ALA A 125 -0.72 2.11 -0.88
C ALA A 125 -0.51 0.69 -0.37
N ASP A 126 0.42 -0.03 -0.99
CA ASP A 126 0.88 -1.35 -0.55
C ASP A 126 2.25 -1.17 0.13
N VAL A 127 2.46 -1.83 1.27
CA VAL A 127 3.70 -1.74 2.05
C VAL A 127 4.70 -2.79 1.57
N LEU A 128 5.94 -2.36 1.34
CA LEU A 128 7.05 -3.19 0.91
C LEU A 128 8.10 -3.42 2.01
N ASP A 129 8.31 -2.43 2.86
CA ASP A 129 9.32 -2.50 3.92
C ASP A 129 9.03 -1.46 5.02
N ILE A 130 9.60 -1.67 6.21
CA ILE A 130 9.42 -0.79 7.37
C ILE A 130 10.73 -0.70 8.14
N GLU A 131 11.21 0.52 8.36
CA GLU A 131 12.33 0.81 9.25
C GLU A 131 11.89 1.73 10.40
N THR A 132 12.39 1.45 11.60
CA THR A 132 11.98 2.20 12.80
C THR A 132 13.07 2.23 13.86
N ASP A 133 13.25 3.39 14.47
CA ASP A 133 14.15 3.61 15.60
C ASP A 133 13.54 4.67 16.54
N ALA A 134 13.62 4.44 17.85
CA ALA A 134 13.03 5.35 18.84
C ALA A 134 13.74 6.72 18.88
N ASN A 135 15.02 6.77 18.53
CA ASN A 135 15.82 7.99 18.42
C ASN A 135 15.66 8.68 17.06
N GLY A 136 14.96 8.03 16.13
CA GLY A 136 14.81 8.48 14.75
C GLY A 136 15.96 8.01 13.85
N LEU A 137 15.67 7.97 12.56
CA LEU A 137 16.60 7.62 11.50
C LEU A 137 16.41 8.55 10.31
N THR A 138 17.48 8.75 9.54
CA THR A 138 17.39 9.34 8.20
C THR A 138 16.74 8.35 7.24
N SER A 139 16.32 8.84 6.07
CA SER A 139 15.76 7.95 5.04
C SER A 139 16.66 6.73 4.77
N PRO A 140 16.09 5.50 4.79
CA PRO A 140 16.84 4.29 4.44
C PRO A 140 17.38 4.30 3.00
N ASN A 141 16.72 5.03 2.10
CA ASN A 141 17.20 5.22 0.73
C ASN A 141 16.80 6.60 0.20
N MET A 142 17.78 7.51 0.22
CA MET A 142 17.67 8.88 -0.29
C MET A 142 17.18 8.97 -1.75
N LYS A 143 17.48 7.99 -2.61
CA LYS A 143 17.01 7.97 -4.00
C LYS A 143 15.52 7.64 -4.13
N LEU A 144 14.92 7.06 -3.09
CA LEU A 144 13.51 6.71 -3.01
C LEU A 144 12.77 7.62 -2.01
N THR A 145 13.27 8.83 -1.78
CA THR A 145 12.64 9.82 -0.90
C THR A 145 12.51 11.15 -1.63
N PRO A 146 11.33 11.82 -1.55
CA PRO A 146 11.17 13.14 -2.12
C PRO A 146 12.18 14.12 -1.53
N GLN A 147 12.63 15.09 -2.34
CA GLN A 147 13.68 16.04 -1.95
C GLN A 147 13.28 16.85 -0.70
N GLU A 148 11.98 17.11 -0.54
CA GLU A 148 11.38 17.82 0.57
C GLU A 148 11.57 17.11 1.91
N TYR A 149 11.70 15.77 1.88
CA TYR A 149 11.76 14.92 3.07
C TYR A 149 13.12 14.21 3.26
N ILE A 150 14.06 14.40 2.34
CA ILE A 150 15.32 13.62 2.28
C ILE A 150 16.22 13.79 3.50
N ASN A 151 16.17 14.97 4.14
CA ASN A 151 16.98 15.33 5.30
C ASN A 151 16.25 15.14 6.64
N GLU A 152 15.04 14.58 6.61
CA GLU A 152 14.30 14.38 7.84
C GLU A 152 14.91 13.27 8.69
N ASN A 153 14.82 13.47 10.01
CA ASN A 153 15.07 12.44 11.00
C ASN A 153 13.73 12.05 11.62
N LYS A 154 13.18 10.90 11.20
CA LYS A 154 11.88 10.39 11.65
C LYS A 154 12.02 9.00 12.27
N LYS A 155 11.12 8.67 13.19
CA LYS A 155 11.10 7.41 13.95
C LYS A 155 10.58 6.23 13.15
N ILE A 156 9.80 6.47 12.11
CA ILE A 156 9.25 5.42 11.25
C ILE A 156 9.40 5.84 9.80
N TRP A 157 9.96 4.94 9.00
CA TRP A 157 9.97 4.99 7.56
C TRP A 157 9.26 3.74 7.03
N ILE A 158 8.33 3.94 6.09
CA ILE A 158 7.54 2.87 5.48
C ILE A 158 7.75 2.96 3.98
N LYS A 159 8.34 1.91 3.39
CA LYS A 159 8.49 1.82 1.95
C LYS A 159 7.15 1.37 1.38
N ILE A 160 6.60 2.16 0.47
CA ILE A 160 5.30 1.90 -0.15
C ILE A 160 5.40 1.92 -1.66
N CYS A 161 4.47 1.23 -2.32
CA CYS A 161 4.24 1.29 -3.76
C CYS A 161 2.73 1.38 -4.05
N ASN A 162 2.38 1.50 -5.33
CA ASN A 162 0.98 1.57 -5.78
C ASN A 162 0.14 2.66 -5.07
N LEU A 163 0.80 3.76 -4.66
CA LEU A 163 0.12 4.87 -3.99
C LEU A 163 -0.85 5.56 -4.94
N LYS A 164 -2.14 5.50 -4.61
CA LYS A 164 -3.20 6.04 -5.46
C LYS A 164 -4.39 6.54 -4.66
N GLU A 165 -5.17 7.40 -5.30
CA GLU A 165 -6.48 7.79 -4.77
C GLU A 165 -7.38 6.58 -4.61
N PHE A 166 -8.20 6.60 -3.55
CA PHE A 166 -9.01 5.47 -3.17
C PHE A 166 -10.31 5.92 -2.51
N THR A 167 -11.43 5.46 -3.07
CA THR A 167 -12.79 5.84 -2.66
C THR A 167 -13.69 4.65 -2.37
N LYS A 168 -13.19 3.41 -2.51
CA LYS A 168 -14.03 2.20 -2.41
C LYS A 168 -14.39 1.83 -0.97
N LEU A 169 -13.57 2.23 0.01
CA LEU A 169 -13.85 2.05 1.44
C LEU A 169 -13.71 3.38 2.13
N THR A 170 -14.43 3.49 3.24
CA THR A 170 -14.48 4.63 4.11
C THR A 170 -13.95 4.24 5.50
N THR A 171 -13.69 5.23 6.32
CA THR A 171 -13.33 5.05 7.73
C THR A 171 -14.39 4.30 8.53
N LYS A 172 -15.64 4.21 8.07
CA LYS A 172 -16.69 3.42 8.72
C LYS A 172 -16.54 1.91 8.51
N ASP A 173 -15.76 1.48 7.52
CA ASP A 173 -15.57 0.06 7.19
C ASP A 173 -14.49 -0.62 8.07
N PHE A 174 -13.86 0.15 8.96
CA PHE A 174 -12.71 -0.29 9.74
C PHE A 174 -12.91 -0.14 11.25
N LEU A 175 -12.24 -1.02 11.98
CA LEU A 175 -12.06 -0.97 13.43
C LEU A 175 -10.59 -0.73 13.76
N VAL A 176 -10.34 0.08 14.79
CA VAL A 176 -9.00 0.23 15.35
C VAL A 176 -8.60 -1.07 16.05
N ASN A 177 -7.48 -1.66 15.65
CA ASN A 177 -7.11 -3.03 16.04
C ASN A 177 -6.95 -3.22 17.56
N SER A 178 -6.49 -2.19 18.27
CA SER A 178 -6.26 -2.27 19.72
C SER A 178 -7.50 -2.05 20.58
N THR A 179 -8.46 -1.24 20.12
CA THR A 179 -9.61 -0.82 20.93
C THR A 179 -10.93 -1.39 20.45
N ASN A 180 -10.96 -1.96 19.23
CA ASN A 180 -12.15 -2.41 18.54
C ASN A 180 -13.20 -1.31 18.30
N ASN A 181 -12.83 -0.03 18.48
CA ASN A 181 -13.68 1.11 18.17
C ASN A 181 -13.73 1.36 16.66
N SER A 182 -14.83 1.95 16.18
CA SER A 182 -14.93 2.40 14.80
C SER A 182 -13.86 3.45 14.49
N LEU A 183 -13.20 3.35 13.35
CA LEU A 183 -12.14 4.29 12.97
C LEU A 183 -12.71 5.71 12.82
N ASP A 184 -13.87 5.90 12.19
CA ASP A 184 -14.50 7.21 12.02
C ASP A 184 -14.78 7.92 13.37
N GLU A 185 -15.19 7.19 14.40
CA GLU A 185 -15.39 7.71 15.75
C GLU A 185 -14.07 8.10 16.42
N SER A 186 -13.04 7.28 16.21
CA SER A 186 -11.70 7.51 16.74
C SER A 186 -11.07 8.77 16.14
N LEU A 187 -11.31 9.02 14.86
CA LEU A 187 -10.82 10.22 14.15
C LEU A 187 -11.49 11.52 14.59
N LYS A 188 -12.76 11.47 15.04
CA LYS A 188 -13.49 12.63 15.60
C LYS A 188 -12.87 13.13 16.91
N LYS A 189 -12.32 12.23 17.72
CA LYS A 189 -11.68 12.56 19.00
C LYS A 189 -10.26 13.12 18.85
N SER A 190 -9.77 13.33 17.62
CA SER A 190 -8.53 14.01 17.25
C SER A 190 -7.20 13.44 17.77
N GLN A 191 -7.19 12.33 18.50
CA GLN A 191 -5.96 11.78 19.11
C GLN A 191 -5.29 10.66 18.28
N HIS A 192 -5.81 10.32 17.10
CA HIS A 192 -5.36 9.15 16.34
C HIS A 192 -4.84 9.58 14.97
N HIS A 193 -3.53 9.80 14.90
CA HIS A 193 -2.80 10.16 13.67
C HIS A 193 -2.23 8.93 12.97
N PHE A 194 -1.91 7.88 13.71
CA PHE A 194 -1.34 6.65 13.17
C PHE A 194 -1.81 5.47 13.99
N GLY A 195 -1.93 4.32 13.33
CA GLY A 195 -2.14 3.06 14.02
C GLY A 195 -2.48 1.93 13.07
N TYR A 196 -3.15 0.92 13.64
CA TYR A 196 -3.46 -0.32 12.94
C TYR A 196 -4.96 -0.52 12.93
N ILE A 197 -5.49 -0.89 11.77
CA ILE A 197 -6.92 -1.07 11.54
C ILE A 197 -7.17 -2.43 10.91
N ARG A 198 -8.37 -2.96 11.12
CA ARG A 198 -8.86 -4.18 10.46
C ARG A 198 -10.25 -3.93 9.93
N ARG A 199 -10.65 -4.67 8.90
CA ARG A 199 -12.02 -4.61 8.39
C ARG A 199 -13.01 -5.11 9.45
N LYS A 200 -14.22 -4.55 9.41
CA LYS A 200 -15.37 -5.03 10.19
C LYS A 200 -15.80 -6.42 9.74
#